data_AF-A0AAC9X2M5-F1
#
_entry.id   AF-A0AAC9X2M5-F1
#
_cell.length_a   1.000
_cell.length_b   1.000
_cell.length_c   1.000
_cell.angle_alpha   90.00
_cell.angle_beta   90.00
_cell.angle_gamma   90.00
#
_symmetry.space_group_name_H-M   'P 1'
#
loop_
_entity.id
_entity.type
_entity.pdbx_description
1 polymer ?
#
loop_
_entity_poly.entity_id
_entity_poly.type
_entity_poly.pdbx_seq_one_letter_code
_entity_poly.pdbx_strand_id
1 'polypeptide(L)'
;MLIVTVKYVILVMRADYNGEGGIIALMSLAQQTAKRRSVKLLLGMTGVIGACLFFGDGIITPAVSVISAIEGIEVSFPAASHLVVPLSIVVLIGLFSIQFHGTGRIGIIFGPVMVVWFLMIGILGVLAIIHHPGILLALSPIYAIMFIAQHGYLSFLALGSVVLAVTGAEALYADMSHFGRRPIREAWLFLSFPVWHSIISVRGHC
;
A
#
# COMPACT_ATOMS: atom_id res chain seq x y z
N MET A 1 -3.52 9.75 -2.16
CA MET A 1 -4.43 9.06 -3.11
C MET A 1 -4.45 9.66 -4.51
N LEU A 2 -4.43 10.99 -4.69
CA LEU A 2 -4.32 11.61 -6.02
C LEU A 2 -3.07 11.15 -6.80
N ILE A 3 -1.94 10.95 -6.11
CA ILE A 3 -0.73 10.31 -6.69
C ILE A 3 -1.02 8.88 -7.16
N VAL A 4 -1.76 8.06 -6.38
CA VAL A 4 -2.08 6.68 -6.79
C VAL A 4 -3.02 6.68 -8.00
N THR A 5 -4.04 7.52 -7.99
CA THR A 5 -4.99 7.63 -9.10
C THR A 5 -4.34 8.19 -10.37
N VAL A 6 -3.52 9.23 -10.25
CA VAL A 6 -2.89 9.86 -11.42
C VAL A 6 -1.66 9.09 -11.90
N LYS A 7 -0.72 8.74 -11.02
CA LYS A 7 0.50 8.02 -11.40
C LYS A 7 0.19 6.56 -11.73
N TYR A 8 -0.52 5.84 -10.87
CA TYR A 8 -0.66 4.39 -11.05
C TYR A 8 -1.84 4.01 -11.95
N VAL A 9 -3.05 4.53 -11.70
CA VAL A 9 -4.26 4.14 -12.46
C VAL A 9 -4.27 4.71 -13.88
N ILE A 10 -3.84 5.97 -14.07
CA ILE A 10 -3.85 6.64 -15.39
C ILE A 10 -2.55 6.37 -16.18
N LEU A 11 -1.39 6.48 -15.54
CA LEU A 11 -0.10 6.49 -16.24
C LEU A 11 0.53 5.09 -16.29
N VAL A 12 0.69 4.41 -15.15
CA VAL A 12 1.34 3.09 -15.09
C VAL A 12 0.48 2.00 -15.72
N MET A 13 -0.84 1.99 -15.51
CA MET A 13 -1.72 1.03 -16.20
C MET A 13 -1.86 1.29 -17.73
N ARG A 14 -1.31 2.39 -18.25
CA ARG A 14 -1.17 2.63 -19.70
C ARG A 14 0.14 2.11 -20.27
N ALA A 15 1.14 1.86 -19.44
CA ALA A 15 2.40 1.22 -19.82
C ALA A 15 2.25 -0.30 -19.68
N ASP A 16 1.40 -0.88 -20.53
CA ASP A 16 1.08 -2.31 -20.54
C ASP A 16 1.52 -2.91 -21.89
N TYR A 17 2.10 -4.11 -21.86
CA TYR A 17 2.43 -4.90 -23.04
C TYR A 17 1.88 -6.31 -22.84
N ASN A 18 0.86 -6.68 -23.61
CA ASN A 18 0.20 -7.99 -23.58
C ASN A 18 -0.44 -8.43 -22.24
N GLY A 19 -0.78 -7.51 -21.33
CA GLY A 19 -1.51 -7.86 -20.10
C GLY A 19 -0.64 -8.36 -18.95
N GLU A 20 0.69 -8.26 -19.10
CA GLU A 20 1.64 -8.51 -18.02
C GLU A 20 2.10 -7.17 -17.41
N GLY A 21 1.65 -6.89 -16.19
CA GLY A 21 2.13 -5.78 -15.37
C GLY A 21 3.36 -6.18 -14.55
N GLY A 22 4.19 -5.21 -14.17
CA GLY A 22 5.28 -5.39 -13.21
C GLY A 22 6.68 -5.02 -13.73
N ILE A 23 7.64 -4.98 -12.80
CA ILE A 23 9.04 -4.62 -13.07
C ILE A 23 9.68 -5.57 -14.09
N ILE A 24 9.29 -6.85 -14.08
CA ILE A 24 9.84 -7.89 -14.95
C ILE A 24 9.32 -7.76 -16.40
N ALA A 25 8.04 -7.40 -16.57
CA ALA A 25 7.45 -7.14 -17.89
C ALA A 25 8.06 -5.87 -18.53
N LEU A 26 8.25 -4.81 -17.73
CA LEU A 26 8.90 -3.57 -18.17
C LEU A 26 10.37 -3.79 -18.54
N MET A 27 11.09 -4.64 -17.80
CA MET A 27 12.46 -5.03 -18.11
C MET A 27 12.54 -5.80 -19.45
N SER A 28 11.64 -6.77 -19.66
CA SER A 28 11.57 -7.54 -20.91
C SER A 28 11.31 -6.63 -22.12
N LEU A 29 10.36 -5.70 -22.00
CA LEU A 29 10.02 -4.75 -23.06
C LEU A 29 11.16 -3.74 -23.34
N ALA A 30 11.82 -3.24 -22.29
CA ALA A 30 12.94 -2.32 -22.43
C ALA A 30 14.14 -2.97 -23.13
N GLN A 31 14.42 -4.25 -22.82
CA GLN A 31 15.49 -5.00 -23.48
C GLN A 31 15.19 -5.32 -24.96
N GLN A 32 13.92 -5.49 -25.33
CA GLN A 32 13.52 -5.68 -26.72
C GLN A 32 13.63 -4.40 -27.56
N THR A 33 13.37 -3.24 -26.94
CA THR A 33 13.41 -1.93 -27.63
C THR A 33 14.84 -1.39 -27.80
N ALA A 34 15.77 -1.80 -26.93
CA ALA A 34 17.16 -1.34 -26.96
C ALA A 34 17.96 -1.97 -28.12
N LYS A 35 18.42 -1.16 -29.09
CA LYS A 35 19.22 -1.64 -30.24
C LYS A 35 20.70 -1.89 -29.91
N ARG A 36 21.27 -1.26 -28.87
CA ARG A 36 22.70 -1.36 -28.50
C ARG A 36 22.94 -2.37 -27.37
N ARG A 37 23.98 -3.21 -27.52
CA ARG A 37 24.37 -4.26 -26.54
C ARG A 37 24.71 -3.69 -25.15
N SER A 38 25.37 -2.53 -25.08
CA SER A 38 25.68 -1.86 -23.81
C SER A 38 24.43 -1.38 -23.07
N VAL A 39 23.43 -0.87 -23.79
CA VAL A 39 22.14 -0.44 -23.21
C VAL A 39 21.33 -1.64 -22.74
N LYS A 40 21.35 -2.77 -23.47
CA LYS A 40 20.73 -4.03 -23.02
C LYS A 40 21.35 -4.56 -21.72
N LEU A 41 22.68 -4.51 -21.60
CA LEU A 41 23.40 -4.91 -20.38
C LEU A 41 23.07 -4.01 -19.20
N LEU A 42 23.06 -2.69 -19.41
CA LEU A 42 22.68 -1.71 -18.38
C LEU A 42 21.25 -1.96 -17.89
N LEU A 43 20.29 -2.11 -18.82
CA LEU A 43 18.89 -2.43 -18.51
C LEU A 43 18.74 -3.78 -17.80
N GLY A 44 19.58 -4.76 -18.17
CA GLY A 44 19.69 -6.05 -17.51
C GLY A 44 20.07 -5.91 -16.04
N MET A 45 21.14 -5.16 -15.75
CA MET A 45 21.60 -4.92 -14.38
C MET A 45 20.58 -4.13 -13.56
N THR A 46 19.96 -3.09 -14.12
CA THR A 46 18.91 -2.33 -13.41
C THR A 46 17.69 -3.20 -13.10
N GLY A 47 17.36 -4.13 -13.99
CA GLY A 47 16.25 -5.05 -13.77
C GLY A 47 16.55 -6.11 -12.70
N VAL A 48 17.78 -6.62 -12.63
CA VAL A 48 18.21 -7.50 -11.52
C VAL A 48 18.16 -6.77 -10.19
N ILE A 49 18.66 -5.52 -10.13
CA ILE A 49 18.58 -4.68 -8.93
C ILE A 49 17.12 -4.44 -8.53
N GLY A 50 16.26 -4.10 -9.50
CA GLY A 50 14.83 -3.91 -9.28
C GLY A 50 14.12 -5.17 -8.77
N ALA A 51 14.47 -6.34 -9.30
CA ALA A 51 13.92 -7.62 -8.85
C ALA A 51 14.35 -7.95 -7.41
N CYS A 52 15.61 -7.71 -7.05
CA CYS A 52 16.08 -7.89 -5.67
C CYS A 52 15.38 -6.94 -4.69
N LEU A 53 15.18 -5.68 -5.07
CA LEU A 53 14.44 -4.71 -4.26
C LEU A 53 12.98 -5.12 -4.08
N PHE A 54 12.33 -5.58 -5.16
CA PHE A 54 10.95 -6.07 -5.11
C PHE A 54 10.80 -7.32 -4.24
N PHE A 55 11.77 -8.24 -4.29
CA PHE A 55 11.78 -9.42 -3.43
C PHE A 55 11.97 -9.04 -1.96
N GLY A 56 12.84 -8.05 -1.68
CA GLY A 56 12.99 -7.49 -0.34
C GLY A 56 11.69 -6.89 0.19
N ASP A 57 11.00 -6.09 -0.62
CA ASP A 57 9.71 -5.48 -0.26
C ASP A 57 8.62 -6.53 0.00
N GLY A 58 8.58 -7.60 -0.80
CA GLY A 58 7.66 -8.72 -0.63
C GLY A 58 7.87 -9.51 0.68
N ILE A 59 9.10 -9.55 1.20
CA ILE A 59 9.41 -10.21 2.49
C ILE A 59 9.17 -9.28 3.68
N ILE A 60 9.55 -8.00 3.56
CA ILE A 60 9.50 -7.04 4.67
C ILE A 60 8.05 -6.68 5.03
N THR A 61 7.20 -6.46 4.03
CA THR A 61 5.81 -6.00 4.22
C THR A 61 4.95 -6.90 5.13
N PRO A 62 4.86 -8.22 4.93
CA PRO A 62 4.07 -9.07 5.82
C PRO A 62 4.64 -9.12 7.23
N ALA A 63 5.98 -9.08 7.38
CA ALA A 63 6.62 -9.07 8.68
C ALA A 63 6.28 -7.79 9.47
N VAL A 64 6.48 -6.62 8.86
CA VAL A 64 6.17 -5.32 9.50
C VAL A 64 4.69 -5.20 9.81
N SER A 65 3.81 -5.59 8.88
CA SER A 65 2.35 -5.47 9.08
C SER A 65 1.85 -6.33 10.24
N VAL A 66 2.34 -7.58 10.37
CA VAL A 66 1.93 -8.48 11.46
C VAL A 66 2.49 -8.01 12.80
N ILE A 67 3.74 -7.57 12.84
CA ILE A 67 4.35 -7.02 14.06
C ILE A 67 3.57 -5.79 14.52
N SER A 68 3.30 -4.81 13.64
CA SER A 68 2.54 -3.62 13.99
C SER A 68 1.10 -3.91 14.42
N ALA A 69 0.47 -4.95 13.87
CA ALA A 69 -0.87 -5.37 14.31
C ALA A 69 -0.85 -5.92 15.74
N ILE A 70 0.19 -6.66 16.11
CA ILE A 70 0.34 -7.26 17.44
C ILE A 70 0.82 -6.22 18.47
N GLU A 71 1.68 -5.29 18.09
CA GLU A 71 2.05 -4.13 18.92
C GLU A 71 0.82 -3.30 19.32
N GLY A 72 -0.21 -3.23 18.45
CA GLY A 72 -1.49 -2.59 18.79
C GLY A 72 -2.19 -3.19 20.02
N ILE A 73 -1.93 -4.46 20.35
CA ILE A 73 -2.49 -5.13 21.55
C ILE A 73 -1.81 -4.60 22.83
N GLU A 74 -0.52 -4.22 22.75
CA GLU A 74 0.25 -3.71 23.88
C GLU A 74 -0.34 -2.41 24.44
N VAL A 75 -1.02 -1.61 23.60
CA VAL A 75 -1.73 -0.39 24.00
C VAL A 75 -2.76 -0.68 25.10
N SER A 76 -3.39 -1.86 25.08
CA SER A 76 -4.36 -2.28 26.11
C SER A 76 -3.74 -3.15 27.21
N PHE A 77 -2.66 -3.88 26.91
CA PHE A 77 -1.99 -4.80 27.84
C PHE A 77 -0.45 -4.68 27.77
N PRO A 78 0.16 -3.72 28.49
CA PRO A 78 1.61 -3.47 28.43
C PRO A 78 2.49 -4.64 28.92
N ALA A 79 1.94 -5.53 29.76
CA ALA A 79 2.64 -6.71 30.26
C ALA A 79 2.93 -7.76 29.17
N ALA A 80 2.27 -7.67 28.01
CA ALA A 80 2.40 -8.61 26.90
C ALA A 80 3.52 -8.26 25.89
N SER A 81 4.31 -7.21 26.14
CA SER A 81 5.38 -6.74 25.23
C SER A 81 6.40 -7.81 24.84
N HIS A 82 6.76 -8.69 25.79
CA HIS A 82 7.67 -9.82 25.56
C HIS A 82 7.08 -10.92 24.65
N LEU A 83 5.77 -10.93 24.44
CA LEU A 83 5.07 -11.91 23.59
C LEU A 83 4.87 -11.43 22.15
N VAL A 84 5.15 -10.15 21.85
CA VAL A 84 4.93 -9.55 20.53
C VAL A 84 5.68 -10.31 19.43
N VAL A 85 6.99 -10.52 19.61
CA VAL A 85 7.83 -11.20 18.61
C VAL A 85 7.45 -12.68 18.46
N PRO A 86 7.35 -13.50 19.54
CA PRO A 86 6.93 -14.89 19.41
C PRO A 86 5.55 -15.06 18.76
N LEU A 87 4.57 -14.23 19.14
CA LEU A 87 3.23 -14.29 18.58
C LEU A 87 3.22 -13.91 17.09
N SER A 88 4.01 -12.90 16.70
CA SER A 88 4.16 -12.51 15.29
C SER A 88 4.69 -13.66 14.44
N ILE A 89 5.68 -14.40 14.95
CA ILE A 89 6.23 -15.58 14.27
C ILE A 89 5.16 -16.66 14.10
N VAL A 90 4.39 -16.95 15.16
CA VAL A 90 3.29 -17.94 15.10
C VAL A 90 2.24 -17.54 14.07
N VAL A 91 1.82 -16.26 14.07
CA VAL A 91 0.84 -15.74 13.10
C VAL A 91 1.39 -15.82 11.68
N LEU A 92 2.65 -15.43 11.44
CA LEU A 92 3.27 -15.54 10.13
C LEU A 92 3.34 -16.99 9.65
N ILE A 93 3.77 -17.93 10.50
CA ILE A 93 3.79 -19.35 10.14
C ILE A 93 2.38 -19.83 9.79
N GLY A 94 1.37 -19.49 10.60
CA GLY A 94 -0.02 -19.85 10.34
C GLY A 94 -0.55 -19.29 9.01
N LEU A 95 -0.36 -18.00 8.78
CA LEU A 95 -0.78 -17.30 7.56
C LEU A 95 -0.07 -17.83 6.32
N PHE A 96 1.23 -18.12 6.38
CA PHE A 96 1.95 -18.67 5.24
C PHE A 96 1.69 -20.17 5.01
N SER A 97 1.41 -20.93 6.07
CA SER A 97 1.05 -22.35 5.93
C SER A 97 -0.28 -22.55 5.21
N ILE A 98 -1.25 -21.65 5.42
CA ILE A 98 -2.56 -21.76 4.77
C ILE A 98 -2.51 -21.39 3.28
N GLN A 99 -1.52 -20.59 2.85
CA GLN A 99 -1.33 -20.16 1.46
C GLN A 99 -1.11 -21.31 0.47
N PHE A 100 -0.64 -22.47 0.93
CA PHE A 100 -0.50 -23.66 0.08
C PHE A 100 -1.84 -24.18 -0.48
N HIS A 101 -2.98 -23.85 0.15
CA HIS A 101 -4.31 -24.27 -0.30
C HIS A 101 -4.89 -23.45 -1.47
N GLY A 102 -4.11 -22.51 -2.01
CA GLY A 102 -4.45 -21.67 -3.15
C GLY A 102 -4.88 -20.26 -2.72
N THR A 103 -4.22 -19.26 -3.31
CA THR A 103 -4.45 -17.82 -3.07
C THR A 103 -5.90 -17.40 -3.34
N GLY A 104 -6.56 -18.02 -4.33
CA GLY A 104 -7.96 -17.73 -4.66
C GLY A 104 -8.96 -18.07 -3.56
N ARG A 105 -8.76 -19.17 -2.81
CA ARG A 105 -9.67 -19.54 -1.70
C ARG A 105 -9.51 -18.59 -0.51
N ILE A 106 -8.28 -18.15 -0.25
CA ILE A 106 -7.97 -17.18 0.80
C ILE A 106 -8.61 -15.84 0.45
N GLY A 107 -8.52 -15.40 -0.80
CA GLY A 107 -9.15 -14.16 -1.27
C GLY A 107 -10.66 -14.09 -1.03
N ILE A 108 -11.37 -15.22 -1.12
CA ILE A 108 -12.82 -15.27 -0.85
C ILE A 108 -13.13 -15.02 0.63
N ILE A 109 -12.26 -15.45 1.54
CA ILE A 109 -12.45 -15.26 3.00
C ILE A 109 -11.99 -13.86 3.41
N PHE A 110 -10.85 -13.41 2.87
CA PHE A 110 -10.30 -12.09 3.18
C PHE A 110 -11.14 -10.95 2.60
N GLY A 111 -11.80 -11.14 1.46
CA GLY A 111 -12.64 -10.12 0.83
C GLY A 111 -13.71 -9.54 1.77
N PRO A 112 -14.61 -10.35 2.36
CA PRO A 112 -15.60 -9.88 3.32
C PRO A 112 -14.99 -9.21 4.54
N VAL A 113 -13.88 -9.73 5.08
CA VAL A 113 -13.17 -9.12 6.22
C VAL A 113 -12.68 -7.71 5.87
N MET A 114 -12.11 -7.53 4.69
CA MET A 114 -11.67 -6.21 4.20
C MET A 114 -12.86 -5.26 4.02
N VAL A 115 -13.99 -5.73 3.49
CA VAL A 115 -15.20 -4.92 3.34
C VAL A 115 -15.71 -4.44 4.70
N VAL A 116 -15.80 -5.34 5.69
CA VAL A 116 -16.22 -4.98 7.05
C VAL A 116 -15.24 -3.98 7.67
N TRP A 117 -13.94 -4.21 7.52
CA TRP A 117 -12.90 -3.31 8.04
C TRP A 117 -12.99 -1.91 7.42
N PHE A 118 -13.10 -1.83 6.09
CA PHE A 118 -13.25 -0.56 5.39
C PHE A 118 -14.55 0.16 5.78
N LEU A 119 -15.66 -0.57 5.89
CA LEU A 119 -16.93 0.00 6.29
C LEU A 119 -16.88 0.53 7.73
N MET A 120 -16.26 -0.21 8.65
CA MET A 120 -16.08 0.20 10.04
C MET A 120 -15.26 1.50 10.12
N ILE A 121 -14.12 1.57 9.43
CA ILE A 121 -13.30 2.78 9.42
C ILE A 121 -14.02 3.94 8.71
N GLY A 122 -14.79 3.66 7.66
CA GLY A 122 -15.62 4.64 6.97
C GLY A 122 -16.64 5.29 7.90
N ILE A 123 -17.37 4.48 8.67
CA ILE A 123 -18.36 4.96 9.66
C ILE A 123 -17.67 5.80 10.75
N LEU A 124 -16.57 5.28 11.33
CA LEU A 124 -15.82 6.01 12.36
C LEU A 124 -15.28 7.35 11.83
N GLY A 125 -14.82 7.37 10.57
CA GLY A 125 -14.38 8.58 9.90
C GLY A 125 -15.49 9.60 9.71
N VAL A 126 -16.68 9.17 9.29
CA VAL A 126 -17.86 10.07 9.15
C VAL A 126 -18.28 10.62 10.52
N LEU A 127 -18.31 9.79 11.56
CA LEU A 127 -18.62 10.24 12.91
C LEU A 127 -17.61 11.29 13.39
N ALA A 128 -16.31 11.08 13.15
CA ALA A 128 -15.27 12.05 13.48
C ALA A 128 -15.47 13.40 12.77
N ILE A 129 -15.87 13.39 11.48
CA ILE A 129 -16.16 14.61 10.70
C ILE A 129 -17.35 15.38 11.31
N ILE A 130 -18.40 14.67 11.75
CA ILE A 130 -19.59 15.31 12.35
C ILE A 130 -19.22 15.97 13.69
N HIS A 131 -18.41 15.31 14.51
CA HIS A 131 -17.98 15.85 15.80
C HIS A 131 -16.99 17.02 15.65
N HIS A 132 -16.14 17.00 14.62
CA HIS A 132 -15.11 18.01 14.39
C HIS A 132 -15.07 18.47 12.94
N PRO A 133 -16.01 19.33 12.50
CA PRO A 133 -16.10 19.78 11.11
C PRO A 133 -14.87 20.57 10.65
N GLY A 134 -14.10 21.13 11.61
CA GLY A 134 -12.83 21.81 11.33
C GLY A 134 -11.75 20.93 10.70
N ILE A 135 -11.88 19.60 10.77
CA ILE A 135 -10.92 18.67 10.14
C ILE A 135 -10.95 18.79 8.61
N LEU A 136 -12.05 19.25 8.01
CA LEU A 136 -12.13 19.50 6.57
C LEU A 136 -11.16 20.60 6.11
N LEU A 137 -10.73 21.49 7.01
CA LEU A 137 -9.70 22.50 6.70
C LEU A 137 -8.34 21.85 6.44
N ALA A 138 -8.06 20.66 7.01
CA ALA A 138 -6.82 19.92 6.77
C ALA A 138 -6.68 19.41 5.32
N LEU A 139 -7.77 19.40 4.54
CA LEU A 139 -7.72 19.13 3.10
C LEU A 139 -7.12 20.30 2.31
N SER A 140 -7.06 21.50 2.89
CA SER A 140 -6.54 22.66 2.19
C SER A 140 -5.00 22.58 2.09
N PRO A 141 -4.42 22.69 0.87
CA PRO A 141 -2.97 22.57 0.67
C PRO A 141 -2.19 23.72 1.34
N ILE A 142 -2.86 24.81 1.71
CA ILE A 142 -2.27 25.92 2.46
C ILE A 142 -1.74 25.45 3.82
N TYR A 143 -2.45 24.58 4.55
CA TYR A 143 -1.97 24.08 5.84
C TYR A 143 -0.76 23.18 5.68
N ALA A 144 -0.72 22.36 4.63
CA ALA A 144 0.45 21.55 4.32
C ALA A 144 1.68 22.42 3.99
N ILE A 145 1.51 23.49 3.20
CA ILE A 145 2.60 24.42 2.86
C ILE A 145 3.08 25.20 4.09
N MET A 146 2.16 25.70 4.93
CA MET A 146 2.51 26.36 6.20
C MET A 146 3.25 25.40 7.14
N PHE A 147 2.79 24.15 7.23
CA PHE A 147 3.44 23.13 8.06
C PHE A 147 4.87 22.85 7.57
N ILE A 148 5.09 22.75 6.26
CA ILE A 148 6.43 22.59 5.67
C ILE A 148 7.31 23.81 5.96
N ALA A 149 6.78 25.01 5.80
CA ALA A 149 7.50 26.25 6.03
C ALA A 149 7.91 26.46 7.50
N GLN A 150 7.09 25.98 8.45
CA GLN A 150 7.32 26.17 9.89
C GLN A 150 8.16 25.05 10.53
N HIS A 151 8.03 23.80 10.07
CA HIS A 151 8.58 22.64 10.79
C HIS A 151 9.69 21.88 10.03
N GLY A 152 10.04 22.29 8.80
CA GLY A 152 11.24 21.87 8.07
C GLY A 152 11.55 20.37 8.11
N TYR A 153 12.42 19.96 9.04
CA TYR A 153 12.83 18.57 9.25
C TYR A 153 11.68 17.63 9.66
N LEU A 154 10.80 18.06 10.58
CA LEU A 154 9.64 17.27 10.98
C LEU A 154 8.66 17.09 9.80
N SER A 155 8.55 18.12 8.96
CA SER A 155 7.73 18.07 7.75
C SER A 155 8.30 17.10 6.72
N PHE A 156 9.63 16.98 6.62
CA PHE A 156 10.26 15.96 5.78
C PHE A 156 9.94 14.53 6.27
N LEU A 157 10.03 14.28 7.58
CA LEU A 157 9.70 12.97 8.15
C LEU A 157 8.21 12.62 7.98
N ALA A 158 7.33 13.60 8.20
CA ALA A 158 5.89 13.43 8.00
C ALA A 158 5.52 13.19 6.53
N LEU A 159 6.18 13.87 5.58
CA LEU A 159 6.00 13.59 4.16
C LEU A 159 6.50 12.18 3.81
N GLY A 160 7.60 11.73 4.42
CA GLY A 160 8.10 10.36 4.29
C GLY A 160 7.08 9.30 4.74
N SER A 161 6.41 9.51 5.87
CA SER A 161 5.36 8.59 6.34
C SER A 161 4.13 8.58 5.43
N VAL A 162 3.77 9.71 4.83
CA VAL A 162 2.70 9.78 3.81
C VAL A 162 3.10 9.00 2.55
N VAL A 163 4.36 9.04 2.13
CA VAL A 163 4.86 8.25 0.99
C VAL A 163 4.85 6.75 1.33
N LEU A 164 5.25 6.37 2.54
CA LEU A 164 5.16 4.97 3.02
C LEU A 164 3.71 4.46 3.09
N ALA A 165 2.73 5.32 3.37
CA ALA A 165 1.32 4.91 3.29
C ALA A 165 0.87 4.59 1.86
N VAL A 166 1.64 4.96 0.83
CA VAL A 166 1.36 4.70 -0.58
C VAL A 166 2.08 3.46 -1.11
N THR A 167 3.09 2.92 -0.42
CA THR A 167 3.94 1.81 -0.93
C THR A 167 3.19 0.49 -1.12
N GLY A 168 1.96 0.34 -0.62
CA GLY A 168 1.09 -0.82 -0.93
C GLY A 168 0.44 -0.80 -2.32
N ALA A 169 0.47 0.32 -3.05
CA ALA A 169 -0.10 0.42 -4.40
C ALA A 169 0.71 -0.36 -5.45
N GLU A 170 1.95 -0.74 -5.13
CA GLU A 170 2.84 -1.47 -6.03
C GLU A 170 2.49 -2.96 -6.10
N ALA A 171 2.04 -3.53 -4.97
CA ALA A 171 1.46 -4.87 -4.93
C ALA A 171 0.19 -4.97 -5.79
N LEU A 172 -0.65 -3.93 -5.80
CA LEU A 172 -1.83 -3.85 -6.66
C LEU A 172 -1.46 -3.90 -8.15
N TYR A 173 -0.34 -3.29 -8.54
CA TYR A 173 0.15 -3.33 -9.92
C TYR A 173 0.77 -4.69 -10.29
N ALA A 174 1.46 -5.35 -9.36
CA ALA A 174 2.00 -6.70 -9.57
C ALA A 174 0.88 -7.75 -9.75
N ASP A 175 -0.19 -7.65 -8.96
CA ASP A 175 -1.36 -8.53 -9.00
C ASP A 175 -2.27 -8.33 -10.22
N MET A 176 -1.98 -7.31 -11.03
CA MET A 176 -2.69 -7.03 -12.27
C MET A 176 -2.54 -8.15 -13.31
N SER A 177 -1.42 -8.88 -13.25
CA SER A 177 -1.19 -10.10 -14.06
C SER A 177 -2.11 -11.27 -13.67
N HIS A 178 -2.65 -11.27 -12.44
CA HIS A 178 -3.49 -12.35 -11.90
C HIS A 178 -5.00 -12.03 -11.97
N PHE A 179 -5.40 -10.79 -11.63
CA PHE A 179 -6.81 -10.39 -11.58
C PHE A 179 -7.28 -9.56 -12.79
N GLY A 180 -6.35 -9.03 -13.58
CA GLY A 180 -6.66 -8.15 -14.70
C GLY A 180 -7.08 -6.73 -14.29
N ARG A 181 -7.15 -5.84 -15.29
CA ARG A 181 -7.30 -4.39 -15.08
C ARG A 181 -8.68 -3.94 -14.54
N ARG A 182 -9.75 -4.62 -14.96
CA ARG A 182 -11.13 -4.17 -14.68
C ARG A 182 -11.54 -4.37 -13.21
N PRO A 183 -11.31 -5.54 -12.59
CA PRO A 183 -11.67 -5.76 -11.18
C PRO A 183 -10.91 -4.83 -10.23
N ILE A 184 -9.63 -4.58 -10.51
CA ILE A 184 -8.78 -3.66 -9.73
C ILE A 184 -9.33 -2.22 -9.79
N ARG A 185 -9.70 -1.76 -10.98
CA ARG A 185 -10.24 -0.39 -11.17
C ARG A 185 -11.57 -0.21 -10.46
N GLU A 186 -12.45 -1.21 -10.52
CA GLU A 186 -13.77 -1.15 -9.89
C GLU A 186 -13.65 -1.22 -8.36
N ALA A 187 -12.86 -2.15 -7.81
CA ALA A 187 -12.61 -2.20 -6.37
C ALA A 187 -11.99 -0.89 -5.84
N TRP A 188 -11.05 -0.31 -6.59
CA TRP A 188 -10.41 0.96 -6.22
C TRP A 188 -11.40 2.14 -6.21
N LEU A 189 -12.26 2.25 -7.23
CA LEU A 189 -13.21 3.36 -7.37
C LEU A 189 -14.42 3.23 -6.45
N PHE A 190 -14.94 2.01 -6.25
CA PHE A 190 -16.17 1.80 -5.48
C PHE A 190 -15.95 1.54 -3.99
N LEU A 191 -14.78 1.03 -3.59
CA LEU A 191 -14.52 0.66 -2.19
C LEU A 191 -13.45 1.56 -1.56
N SER A 192 -12.26 1.63 -2.16
CA SER A 192 -11.12 2.32 -1.55
C SER A 192 -11.27 3.85 -1.59
N PHE A 193 -11.68 4.42 -2.73
CA PHE A 193 -11.83 5.87 -2.88
C PHE A 193 -12.85 6.51 -1.92
N PRO A 194 -14.09 5.98 -1.76
CA PRO A 194 -15.06 6.56 -0.84
C PRO A 194 -14.68 6.40 0.64
N VAL A 195 -14.05 5.29 1.03
CA VAL A 195 -13.64 5.05 2.42
C VAL A 195 -12.46 5.94 2.82
N TRP A 196 -11.58 6.28 1.87
CA TRP A 196 -10.45 7.18 2.15
C TRP A 196 -10.88 8.63 2.42
N HIS A 197 -11.97 9.10 1.79
CA HIS A 197 -12.55 10.41 2.11
C HIS A 197 -12.98 10.50 3.58
N SER A 198 -13.34 9.38 4.20
CA SER A 198 -13.67 9.30 5.63
C SER A 198 -12.43 9.21 6.54
N ILE A 199 -11.34 8.58 6.08
CA ILE A 199 -10.12 8.30 6.88
C ILE A 199 -9.22 9.51 7.12
N ILE A 200 -9.08 10.40 6.13
CA ILE A 200 -8.23 11.62 6.27
C ILE A 200 -8.63 12.42 7.52
N SER A 201 -9.89 12.32 7.95
CA SER A 201 -10.38 13.03 9.11
C SER A 201 -9.93 12.46 10.46
N VAL A 202 -9.55 11.18 10.56
CA VAL A 202 -9.28 10.55 11.86
C VAL A 202 -7.85 10.80 12.36
N ARG A 203 -6.90 11.11 11.47
CA ARG A 203 -5.47 11.20 11.79
C ARG A 203 -4.95 12.61 12.11
N GLY A 204 -5.84 13.61 12.21
CA GLY A 204 -5.49 15.00 12.57
C GLY A 204 -5.35 15.28 14.08
N HIS A 205 -5.39 14.25 14.93
CA HIS A 205 -5.35 14.38 16.40
C HIS A 205 -4.11 13.73 17.06
N CYS A 206 -3.04 13.47 16.31
CA CYS A 206 -1.72 13.21 16.89
C CYS A 206 -0.70 14.22 16.36
#